data_AF-A0A1G8U519-F1
#
_entry.id   AF-A0A1G8U519-F1
#
_cell.length_a   1.000
_cell.length_b   1.000
_cell.length_c   1.000
_cell.angle_alpha   90.00
_cell.angle_beta   90.00
_cell.angle_gamma   90.00
#
_symmetry.space_group_name_H-M   'P 1'
#
loop_
_entity.id
_entity.type
_entity.pdbx_description
1 polymer ?
#
loop_
_entity_poly.entity_id
_entity_poly.type
_entity_poly.pdbx_seq_one_letter_code
_entity_poly.pdbx_strand_id
1 'polypeptide(L)'
;MRKPATICAGLLMALCCAAVHALGIDQPYERFKTPDAVDWVQLCGTWGKDHKGTYRVIHADQDAQSFLYVQWMGRDAAGNLHAEHTVAIAELDNDHAEIALSDLTCRATPRGIVVSAKADSSHDDKLRRVMIEVGPAPGQYRYRPQRTR
;
A
#
# COMPACT_ATOMS: atom_id res chain seq x y z
N MET A 1 7.78 -32.43 75.16
CA MET A 1 7.58 -31.06 74.65
C MET A 1 6.47 -31.09 73.62
N ARG A 2 5.34 -30.40 73.88
CA ARG A 2 4.24 -30.20 72.92
C ARG A 2 4.46 -28.86 72.20
N LYS A 3 4.32 -28.85 70.87
CA LYS A 3 4.16 -27.64 70.04
C LYS A 3 3.25 -27.97 68.83
N PRO A 4 2.58 -26.98 68.24
CA PRO A 4 1.12 -26.96 68.12
C PRO A 4 0.58 -27.35 66.74
N ALA A 5 -0.73 -27.66 66.72
CA ALA A 5 -1.56 -27.74 65.53
C ALA A 5 -1.93 -26.35 65.01
N THR A 6 -1.93 -26.13 63.69
CA THR A 6 -2.89 -25.24 63.01
C THR A 6 -3.05 -25.68 61.55
N ILE A 7 -4.31 -25.78 61.16
CA ILE A 7 -4.90 -26.15 59.86
C ILE A 7 -5.03 -24.89 59.00
N CYS A 8 -4.86 -24.97 57.66
CA CYS A 8 -5.79 -24.45 56.63
C CYS A 8 -5.14 -24.28 55.25
N ALA A 9 -5.72 -25.00 54.27
CA ALA A 9 -6.21 -24.56 52.96
C ALA A 9 -5.40 -23.58 52.08
N GLY A 10 -5.27 -23.94 50.80
CA GLY A 10 -4.93 -23.04 49.69
C GLY A 10 -4.35 -23.81 48.50
N LEU A 11 -5.18 -24.56 47.77
CA LEU A 11 -5.75 -24.19 46.46
C LEU A 11 -4.72 -24.24 45.30
N LEU A 12 -5.06 -25.07 44.31
CA LEU A 12 -4.36 -25.23 43.04
C LEU A 12 -4.08 -23.90 42.34
N MET A 13 -2.87 -23.74 41.82
CA MET A 13 -2.61 -22.99 40.59
C MET A 13 -1.67 -23.81 39.70
N ALA A 14 -2.30 -24.74 38.97
CA ALA A 14 -1.85 -25.05 37.62
C ALA A 14 -2.24 -23.86 36.71
N LEU A 15 -1.55 -23.76 35.57
CA LEU A 15 -1.71 -22.77 34.50
C LEU A 15 -0.94 -21.45 34.68
N CYS A 16 0.34 -21.51 34.31
CA CYS A 16 0.94 -20.47 33.47
C CYS A 16 1.71 -21.16 32.33
N CYS A 17 1.00 -21.93 31.50
CA CYS A 17 1.38 -21.93 30.09
C CYS A 17 1.09 -20.52 29.63
N ALA A 18 2.12 -19.66 29.64
CA ALA A 18 2.08 -18.43 28.90
C ALA A 18 1.77 -18.82 27.46
N ALA A 19 0.51 -18.68 27.09
CA ALA A 19 0.13 -18.73 25.70
C ALA A 19 0.81 -17.51 25.11
N VAL A 20 1.97 -17.75 24.49
CA VAL A 20 2.58 -16.82 23.55
C VAL A 20 1.58 -16.74 22.41
N HIS A 21 0.59 -15.87 22.57
CA HIS A 21 -0.23 -15.39 21.48
C HIS A 21 0.72 -14.58 20.63
N ALA A 22 1.38 -15.23 19.68
CA ALA A 22 1.83 -14.52 18.50
C ALA A 22 0.58 -13.86 17.94
N LEU A 23 0.43 -12.56 18.18
CA LEU A 23 -0.62 -11.71 17.63
C LEU A 23 -0.34 -11.46 16.14
N GLY A 24 -0.04 -12.53 15.40
CA GLY A 24 -0.09 -12.52 13.95
C GLY A 24 -1.55 -12.68 13.57
N ILE A 25 -2.25 -11.58 13.34
CA ILE A 25 -3.52 -11.64 12.64
C ILE A 25 -3.17 -12.00 11.19
N ASP A 26 -3.56 -13.20 10.75
CA ASP A 26 -3.57 -13.54 9.33
C ASP A 26 -4.59 -12.62 8.64
N GLN A 27 -4.10 -11.52 8.05
CA GLN A 27 -4.95 -10.61 7.29
C GLN A 27 -5.17 -11.20 5.89
N PRO A 28 -6.43 -11.44 5.47
CA PRO A 28 -6.69 -11.97 4.15
C PRO A 28 -6.31 -10.94 3.09
N TYR A 29 -5.71 -11.40 1.98
CA TYR A 29 -5.27 -10.53 0.86
C TYR A 29 -6.36 -9.56 0.36
N GLU A 30 -7.63 -9.97 0.43
CA GLU A 30 -8.79 -9.14 0.05
C GLU A 30 -8.87 -7.81 0.81
N ARG A 31 -8.28 -7.69 2.01
CA ARG A 31 -8.24 -6.43 2.78
C ARG A 31 -7.25 -5.41 2.22
N PHE A 32 -6.27 -5.85 1.44
CA PHE A 32 -5.29 -4.97 0.78
C PHE A 32 -5.78 -4.45 -0.58
N LYS A 33 -6.82 -5.07 -1.17
CA LYS A 33 -7.35 -4.64 -2.48
C LYS A 33 -8.00 -3.25 -2.48
N THR A 34 -8.38 -2.72 -1.32
CA THR A 34 -8.92 -1.37 -1.20
C THR A 34 -8.46 -0.77 0.13
N PRO A 35 -7.31 -0.09 0.14
CA PRO A 35 -6.77 0.46 1.37
C PRO A 35 -7.68 1.56 1.92
N ASP A 36 -8.02 1.45 3.20
CA ASP A 36 -8.95 2.36 3.88
C ASP A 36 -8.34 3.77 4.10
N ALA A 37 -7.01 3.88 4.07
CA ALA A 37 -6.25 5.08 4.39
C ALA A 37 -5.60 5.73 3.15
N VAL A 38 -6.44 6.22 2.23
CA VAL A 38 -5.99 7.10 1.15
C VAL A 38 -5.48 8.42 1.75
N ASP A 39 -4.19 8.69 1.58
CA ASP A 39 -3.51 9.86 2.15
C ASP A 39 -3.08 10.87 1.09
N TRP A 40 -3.03 10.46 -0.19
CA TRP A 40 -2.61 11.32 -1.29
C TRP A 40 -3.32 10.98 -2.60
N VAL A 41 -3.88 12.02 -3.23
CA VAL A 41 -4.53 11.94 -4.54
C VAL A 41 -4.04 13.08 -5.40
N GLN A 42 -3.54 12.77 -6.59
CA GLN A 42 -3.11 13.77 -7.56
C GLN A 42 -3.69 13.50 -8.95
N LEU A 43 -4.33 14.50 -9.54
CA LEU A 43 -4.58 14.53 -10.98
C LEU A 43 -3.31 15.01 -11.70
N CYS A 44 -2.91 14.32 -12.76
CA CYS A 44 -1.74 14.71 -13.53
C CYS A 44 -1.82 14.29 -14.99
N GLY A 45 -1.52 15.22 -15.89
CA GLY A 45 -1.53 14.95 -17.34
C GLY A 45 -2.90 14.62 -17.91
N THR A 46 -2.91 14.33 -19.21
CA THR A 46 -4.10 13.99 -19.98
C THR A 46 -3.88 12.73 -20.81
N TRP A 47 -4.96 12.03 -21.12
CA TRP A 47 -4.93 10.79 -21.88
C TRP A 47 -6.08 10.70 -22.89
N GLY A 48 -6.05 9.64 -23.69
CA GLY A 48 -6.99 9.40 -24.79
C GLY A 48 -6.60 10.16 -26.05
N LYS A 49 -7.20 9.77 -27.19
CA LYS A 49 -6.89 10.36 -28.51
C LYS A 49 -7.09 11.87 -28.55
N ASP A 50 -8.08 12.36 -27.81
CA ASP A 50 -8.46 13.78 -27.76
C ASP A 50 -7.84 14.52 -26.57
N HIS A 51 -7.02 13.87 -25.73
CA HIS A 51 -6.49 14.44 -24.48
C HIS A 51 -7.56 14.97 -23.50
N LYS A 52 -8.79 14.47 -23.61
CA LYS A 52 -9.93 14.87 -22.75
C LYS A 52 -9.98 14.13 -21.42
N GLY A 53 -9.35 12.96 -21.34
CA GLY A 53 -9.19 12.23 -20.10
C GLY A 53 -8.06 12.81 -19.26
N THR A 54 -8.05 12.54 -17.96
CA THR A 54 -6.95 12.89 -17.04
C THR A 54 -6.51 11.66 -16.25
N TYR A 55 -5.23 11.57 -15.86
CA TYR A 55 -4.82 10.51 -14.95
C TYR A 55 -5.09 10.95 -13.51
N ARG A 56 -5.55 10.02 -12.67
CA ARG A 56 -5.59 10.17 -11.22
C ARG A 56 -4.66 9.15 -10.60
N VAL A 57 -3.73 9.60 -9.78
CA VAL A 57 -2.87 8.74 -8.98
C VAL A 57 -3.36 8.79 -7.55
N ILE A 58 -3.51 7.63 -6.94
CA ILE A 58 -3.98 7.46 -5.57
C ILE A 58 -2.91 6.69 -4.83
N HIS A 59 -2.43 7.25 -3.74
CA HIS A 59 -1.61 6.54 -2.77
C HIS A 59 -2.41 6.34 -1.50
N ALA A 60 -2.16 5.21 -0.86
CA ALA A 60 -2.64 4.90 0.45
C ALA A 60 -1.55 4.16 1.21
N ASP A 61 -1.57 4.31 2.53
CA ASP A 61 -0.65 3.62 3.43
C ASP A 61 -1.47 2.79 4.41
N GLN A 62 -1.11 1.51 4.55
CA GLN A 62 -1.72 0.65 5.55
C GLN A 62 -0.67 -0.30 6.11
N ASP A 63 -0.59 -0.38 7.44
CA ASP A 63 0.34 -1.27 8.15
C ASP A 63 1.81 -1.12 7.68
N ALA A 64 2.24 0.13 7.42
CA ALA A 64 3.57 0.49 6.90
C ALA A 64 3.87 -0.01 5.47
N GLN A 65 2.83 -0.35 4.70
CA GLN A 65 2.91 -0.68 3.29
C GLN A 65 2.17 0.34 2.44
N SER A 66 2.84 0.80 1.38
CA SER A 66 2.25 1.67 0.39
C SER A 66 1.50 0.91 -0.69
N PHE A 67 0.30 1.40 -0.98
CA PHE A 67 -0.53 1.01 -2.11
C PHE A 67 -0.58 2.17 -3.09
N LEU A 68 -0.47 1.87 -4.38
CA LEU A 68 -0.49 2.90 -5.41
C LEU A 68 -1.37 2.44 -6.57
N TYR A 69 -2.33 3.31 -6.92
CA TYR A 69 -3.24 3.10 -8.03
C TYR A 69 -3.11 4.21 -9.05
N VAL A 70 -3.20 3.85 -10.33
CA VAL A 70 -3.32 4.79 -11.43
C VAL A 70 -4.64 4.56 -12.13
N GLN A 71 -5.36 5.65 -12.34
CA GLN A 71 -6.66 5.64 -12.97
C GLN A 71 -6.68 6.53 -14.21
N TRP A 72 -7.26 5.99 -15.27
CA TRP A 72 -7.56 6.71 -16.49
C TRP A 72 -8.97 7.27 -16.33
N MET A 73 -9.05 8.56 -15.97
CA MET A 73 -10.31 9.21 -15.68
C MET A 73 -10.93 9.78 -16.96
N GLY A 74 -12.18 9.42 -17.21
CA GLY A 74 -13.04 9.97 -18.25
C GLY A 74 -14.08 10.92 -17.68
N ARG A 75 -14.77 11.65 -18.55
CA ARG A 75 -15.98 12.39 -18.18
C ARG A 75 -17.20 11.76 -18.83
N ASP A 76 -18.27 11.59 -18.05
CA ASP A 76 -19.56 11.19 -18.59
C ASP A 76 -20.26 12.35 -19.33
N ALA A 77 -21.47 12.10 -19.86
CA ALA A 77 -22.25 13.12 -20.56
C ALA A 77 -22.67 14.31 -19.67
N ALA A 78 -22.72 14.12 -18.36
CA ALA A 78 -23.00 15.17 -17.37
C ALA A 78 -21.73 15.90 -16.91
N GLY A 79 -20.55 15.49 -17.40
CA GLY A 79 -19.25 16.06 -17.07
C GLY A 79 -18.62 15.51 -15.80
N ASN A 80 -19.20 14.49 -15.15
CA ASN A 80 -18.64 13.90 -13.94
C ASN A 80 -17.42 13.04 -14.28
N LEU A 81 -16.39 13.11 -13.44
CA LEU A 81 -15.22 12.24 -13.57
C LEU A 81 -15.54 10.83 -13.08
N HIS A 82 -15.19 9.83 -13.87
CA HIS A 82 -15.23 8.42 -13.48
C HIS A 82 -13.95 7.71 -13.93
N ALA A 83 -13.54 6.68 -13.19
CA ALA A 83 -12.41 5.86 -13.60
C ALA A 83 -12.87 4.92 -14.71
N GLU A 84 -12.42 5.15 -15.95
CA GLU A 84 -12.62 4.22 -17.05
C GLU A 84 -11.75 2.96 -16.87
N HIS A 85 -10.58 3.14 -16.25
CA HIS A 85 -9.68 2.06 -15.91
C HIS A 85 -8.93 2.36 -14.62
N THR A 86 -8.67 1.33 -13.83
CA THR A 86 -7.87 1.39 -12.60
C THR A 86 -6.84 0.28 -12.64
N VAL A 87 -5.59 0.62 -12.34
CA VAL A 87 -4.50 -0.34 -12.16
C VAL A 87 -3.87 -0.12 -10.81
N ALA A 88 -3.72 -1.20 -10.05
CA ALA A 88 -2.80 -1.27 -8.94
C ALA A 88 -1.38 -1.51 -9.44
N ILE A 89 -0.39 -0.84 -8.85
CA ILE A 89 1.01 -1.11 -9.13
C ILE A 89 1.41 -2.37 -8.36
N ALA A 90 1.54 -3.49 -9.08
CA ALA A 90 1.65 -4.83 -8.50
C ALA A 90 2.93 -5.03 -7.69
N GLU A 91 4.00 -4.29 -8.00
CA GLU A 91 5.24 -4.32 -7.22
C GLU A 91 5.09 -3.70 -5.82
N LEU A 92 4.01 -2.95 -5.58
CA LEU A 92 3.69 -2.30 -4.30
C LEU A 92 2.45 -2.93 -3.65
N ASP A 93 1.45 -3.29 -4.45
CA ASP A 93 0.21 -3.95 -4.02
C ASP A 93 0.38 -5.47 -3.92
N ASN A 94 1.28 -5.89 -3.03
CA ASN A 94 1.59 -7.30 -2.76
C ASN A 94 1.84 -7.53 -1.26
N ASP A 95 1.33 -8.62 -0.69
CA ASP A 95 1.37 -8.94 0.75
C ASP A 95 2.77 -9.23 1.32
N HIS A 96 3.81 -9.15 0.49
CA HIS A 96 5.21 -9.33 0.85
C HIS A 96 6.10 -8.16 0.42
N ALA A 97 5.53 -7.02 -0.01
CA ALA A 97 6.34 -5.92 -0.51
C ALA A 97 7.05 -5.18 0.63
N GLU A 98 6.31 -4.84 1.70
CA GLU A 98 6.79 -4.00 2.82
C GLU A 98 7.59 -2.77 2.31
N ILE A 99 7.08 -2.12 1.25
CA ILE A 99 7.66 -0.91 0.67
C ILE A 99 6.81 0.28 1.10
N ALA A 100 7.42 1.22 1.81
CA ALA A 100 6.83 2.52 2.14
C ALA A 100 7.31 3.59 1.13
N LEU A 101 6.38 4.38 0.62
CA LEU A 101 6.63 5.47 -0.32
C LEU A 101 6.49 6.83 0.37
N SER A 102 7.36 7.75 -0.02
CA SER A 102 7.29 9.16 0.41
C SER A 102 7.73 10.09 -0.71
N ASP A 103 7.49 11.40 -0.55
CA ASP A 103 7.81 12.42 -1.54
C ASP A 103 7.26 12.09 -2.94
N LEU A 104 5.99 11.65 -2.98
CA LEU A 104 5.31 11.32 -4.22
C LEU A 104 5.17 12.55 -5.11
N THR A 105 5.48 12.35 -6.38
CA THR A 105 5.35 13.37 -7.42
C THR A 105 4.74 12.71 -8.65
N CYS A 106 3.82 13.42 -9.32
CA CYS A 106 3.38 13.03 -10.65
C CYS A 106 3.66 14.14 -11.65
N ARG A 107 4.27 13.79 -12.79
CA ARG A 107 4.59 14.71 -13.89
C ARG A 107 4.04 14.21 -15.22
N ALA A 108 3.37 15.11 -15.96
CA ALA A 108 2.95 14.84 -17.31
C ALA A 108 4.14 14.75 -18.29
N THR A 109 3.99 13.92 -19.30
CA THR A 109 4.94 13.72 -20.41
C THR A 109 4.19 13.63 -21.73
N PRO A 110 4.86 13.76 -22.89
CA PRO A 110 4.22 13.55 -24.18
C PRO A 110 3.63 12.14 -24.39
N ARG A 111 4.02 11.15 -23.55
CA ARG A 111 3.58 9.75 -23.67
C ARG A 111 2.74 9.28 -22.48
N GLY A 112 2.20 10.18 -21.66
CA GLY A 112 1.44 9.85 -20.46
C GLY A 112 2.04 10.51 -19.22
N ILE A 113 2.18 9.79 -18.11
CA ILE A 113 2.70 10.35 -16.85
C ILE A 113 3.91 9.56 -16.32
N VAL A 114 4.69 10.22 -15.47
CA VAL A 114 5.70 9.58 -14.65
C VAL A 114 5.39 9.91 -13.19
N VAL A 115 5.15 8.87 -12.41
CA VAL A 115 5.06 8.96 -10.95
C VAL A 115 6.44 8.63 -10.38
N SER A 116 6.94 9.42 -9.45
CA SER A 116 8.17 9.11 -8.74
C SER A 116 8.02 9.34 -7.24
N ALA A 117 8.62 8.46 -6.45
CA ALA A 117 8.56 8.48 -5.01
C ALA A 117 9.87 7.96 -4.42
N LYS A 118 10.29 8.49 -3.27
CA LYS A 118 11.27 7.80 -2.42
C LYS A 118 10.65 6.50 -1.94
N ALA A 119 11.49 5.48 -1.76
CA ALA A 119 11.07 4.18 -1.29
C ALA A 119 11.97 3.72 -0.15
N ASP A 120 11.35 3.22 0.91
CA ASP A 120 11.97 2.50 2.02
C ASP A 120 11.42 1.07 2.00
N SER A 121 12.28 0.07 2.18
CA SER A 121 11.89 -1.34 2.14
C SER A 121 12.63 -2.11 3.22
N SER A 122 11.88 -2.87 4.01
CA SER A 122 12.44 -3.79 5.01
C SER A 122 13.20 -4.96 4.38
N HIS A 123 12.92 -5.27 3.11
CA HIS A 123 13.49 -6.40 2.37
C HIS A 123 14.66 -6.01 1.44
N ASP A 124 14.76 -4.75 1.04
CA ASP A 124 15.78 -4.24 0.12
C ASP A 124 16.35 -2.91 0.62
N ASP A 125 17.43 -3.02 1.42
CA ASP A 125 18.13 -1.87 1.99
C ASP A 125 18.81 -0.97 0.95
N LYS A 126 18.83 -1.37 -0.33
CA LYS A 126 19.36 -0.57 -1.44
C LYS A 126 18.30 0.17 -2.22
N LEU A 127 17.02 -0.18 -2.08
CA LEU A 127 15.94 0.54 -2.74
C LEU A 127 15.86 1.98 -2.20
N ARG A 128 15.83 2.97 -3.10
CA ARG A 128 15.78 4.39 -2.70
C ARG A 128 14.66 5.16 -3.35
N ARG A 129 14.32 4.80 -4.59
CA ARG A 129 13.32 5.51 -5.38
C ARG A 129 12.66 4.54 -6.33
N VAL A 130 11.39 4.78 -6.59
CA VAL A 130 10.63 4.10 -7.64
C VAL A 130 10.18 5.12 -8.67
N MET A 131 10.17 4.71 -9.92
CA MET A 131 9.55 5.44 -11.01
C MET A 131 8.53 4.54 -11.70
N ILE A 132 7.32 5.04 -11.89
CA ILE A 132 6.27 4.36 -12.62
C ILE A 132 5.94 5.21 -13.84
N GLU A 133 6.23 4.68 -15.02
CA GLU A 133 5.88 5.29 -16.29
C GLU A 133 4.54 4.72 -16.74
N VAL A 134 3.56 5.57 -16.96
CA VAL A 134 2.21 5.17 -17.36
C VAL A 134 1.92 5.69 -18.75
N GLY A 135 1.51 4.79 -19.64
CA GLY A 135 1.22 5.10 -21.03
C GLY A 135 -0.21 5.56 -21.30
N PRO A 136 -0.49 6.01 -22.54
CA PRO A 136 -1.82 6.43 -22.95
C PRO A 136 -2.77 5.25 -23.19
N ALA A 137 -2.24 4.05 -23.39
CA ALA A 137 -3.01 2.81 -23.44
C ALA A 137 -3.42 2.42 -22.02
N PRO A 138 -4.74 2.36 -21.70
CA PRO A 138 -5.19 1.96 -20.38
C PRO A 138 -4.62 0.60 -19.98
N GLY A 139 -4.21 0.49 -18.72
CA GLY A 139 -3.74 -0.77 -18.17
C GLY A 139 -2.23 -0.97 -18.19
N GLN A 140 -1.49 -0.20 -19.00
CA GLN A 140 -0.07 -0.39 -19.18
C GLN A 140 0.77 0.59 -18.35
N TYR A 141 1.71 0.03 -17.59
CA TYR A 141 2.74 0.79 -16.88
C TYR A 141 4.09 0.07 -16.95
N ARG A 142 5.14 0.81 -16.62
CA ARG A 142 6.50 0.29 -16.44
C ARG A 142 7.05 0.73 -15.10
N TYR A 143 7.31 -0.24 -14.22
CA TYR A 143 7.96 -0.01 -12.94
C TYR A 143 9.49 0.01 -13.11
N ARG A 144 10.14 0.98 -12.47
CA ARG A 144 11.58 1.21 -12.52
C ARG A 144 12.11 1.48 -11.11
N PRO A 145 12.64 0.46 -10.42
CA PRO A 145 13.30 0.66 -9.15
C PRO A 145 14.68 1.27 -9.37
N GLN A 146 15.04 2.25 -8.55
CA GLN A 146 16.37 2.83 -8.48
C GLN A 146 17.02 2.38 -7.17
N ARG A 147 18.12 1.64 -7.29
CA ARG A 147 18.92 1.13 -6.18
C ARG A 147 20.25 1.84 -6.06
N THR A 148 20.80 1.94 -4.85
CA THR A 148 22.20 2.29 -4.67
C THR A 148 23.10 1.18 -5.21
N ARG A 149 24.30 1.54 -5.69
CA ARG A 149 25.34 0.56 -6.05
C ARG A 149 25.78 -0.20 -4.81
#